data_AF-A0A420VEH2-F1
#
_entry.id   AF-A0A420VEH2-F1
#
_cell.length_a   1.000
_cell.length_b   1.000
_cell.length_c   1.000
_cell.angle_alpha   90.00
_cell.angle_beta   90.00
_cell.angle_gamma   90.00
#
_symmetry.space_group_name_H-M   'P 1'
#
loop_
_entity.id
_entity.type
_entity.pdbx_description
1 polymer ?
#
loop_
_entity_poly.entity_id
_entity_poly.type
_entity_poly.pdbx_seq_one_letter_code
_entity_poly.pdbx_strand_id
1 'polypeptide(L)'
;MDFITREEAQEALKRGERVLFHYQGKSTEVTLDTDLNDLRDAFLAKFLTIDDVVNGKYSILRCHELKVCPEYFETLEKRIKTFEIRKNDRDFHIGDVLILKEFDPETNNYTGRTVERKVTYITNFAQQEGYVVMSIV
;
A
#
# COMPACT_ATOMS: atom_id res chain seq x y z
N MET A 1 10.06 1.41 -4.55
CA MET A 1 8.82 2.10 -4.90
C MET A 1 9.10 2.81 -6.19
N ASP A 2 8.37 2.46 -7.22
CA ASP A 2 8.62 2.97 -8.56
C ASP A 2 7.82 4.26 -8.73
N PHE A 3 8.54 5.37 -8.97
CA PHE A 3 7.92 6.66 -9.20
C PHE A 3 7.57 6.82 -10.67
N ILE A 4 6.40 7.40 -10.93
CA ILE A 4 5.86 7.72 -12.25
C ILE A 4 5.64 9.23 -12.39
N THR A 5 5.55 9.72 -13.62
CA THR A 5 5.24 11.13 -13.90
C THR A 5 3.76 11.45 -13.64
N ARG A 6 3.42 12.74 -13.68
CA ARG A 6 2.02 13.18 -13.57
C ARG A 6 1.17 12.68 -14.73
N GLU A 7 1.71 12.65 -15.94
CA GLU A 7 1.00 12.14 -17.12
C GLU A 7 0.70 10.64 -16.97
N GLU A 8 1.70 9.84 -16.59
CA GLU A 8 1.55 8.39 -16.34
C GLU A 8 0.54 8.15 -15.20
N ALA A 9 0.59 8.95 -14.14
CA ALA A 9 -0.38 8.92 -13.04
C ALA A 9 -1.81 9.20 -13.52
N GLN A 10 -2.01 10.20 -14.38
CA GLN A 10 -3.34 10.50 -14.94
C GLN A 10 -3.86 9.35 -15.82
N GLU A 11 -2.99 8.71 -16.60
CA GLU A 11 -3.35 7.52 -17.38
C GLU A 11 -3.69 6.31 -16.51
N ALA A 12 -2.94 6.10 -15.43
CA ALA A 12 -3.22 5.09 -14.43
C ALA A 12 -4.59 5.29 -13.76
N LEU A 13 -4.88 6.52 -13.32
CA LEU A 13 -6.19 6.87 -12.75
C LEU A 13 -7.34 6.61 -13.73
N LYS A 14 -7.17 6.93 -15.02
CA LYS A 14 -8.16 6.63 -16.07
C LYS A 14 -8.38 5.11 -16.26
N ARG A 15 -7.38 4.29 -15.97
CA ARG A 15 -7.48 2.82 -15.97
C ARG A 15 -8.09 2.26 -14.66
N GLY A 16 -8.43 3.12 -13.70
CA GLY A 16 -8.97 2.72 -12.39
C GLY A 16 -7.90 2.29 -11.39
N GLU A 17 -6.61 2.55 -11.67
CA GLU A 17 -5.55 2.31 -10.71
C GLU A 17 -5.55 3.39 -9.62
N ARG A 18 -5.19 3.01 -8.40
CA ARG A 18 -5.04 3.94 -7.28
C ARG A 18 -3.65 4.58 -7.36
N VAL A 19 -3.56 5.89 -7.20
CA VAL A 19 -2.30 6.62 -7.34
C VAL A 19 -2.03 7.44 -6.09
N LEU A 20 -0.77 7.44 -5.65
CA LEU A 20 -0.28 8.32 -4.61
C LEU A 20 0.53 9.46 -5.22
N PHE A 21 0.38 10.67 -4.69
CA PHE A 21 1.32 11.77 -4.88
C PHE A 21 2.22 11.89 -3.66
N HIS A 22 3.52 12.14 -3.88
CA HIS A 22 4.55 12.17 -2.85
C HIS A 22 5.15 13.57 -2.72
N TYR A 23 5.15 14.08 -1.49
CA TYR A 23 5.70 15.38 -1.17
C TYR A 23 6.37 15.37 0.21
N GLN A 24 7.64 15.80 0.27
CA GLN A 24 8.42 15.93 1.51
C GLN A 24 8.37 14.69 2.42
N GLY A 25 8.50 13.49 1.83
CA GLY A 25 8.51 12.23 2.56
C GLY A 25 7.13 11.74 3.04
N LYS A 26 6.07 12.46 2.71
CA LYS A 26 4.68 12.04 2.89
C LYS A 26 4.06 11.64 1.56
N SER A 27 2.96 10.90 1.61
CA SER A 27 2.19 10.50 0.44
C SER A 27 0.69 10.59 0.72
N THR A 28 -0.10 11.01 -0.27
CA THR A 28 -1.57 10.95 -0.22
C THR A 28 -2.11 10.35 -1.50
N GLU A 29 -3.25 9.65 -1.42
CA GLU A 29 -3.97 9.18 -2.60
C GLU A 29 -4.57 10.37 -3.35
N VAL A 30 -4.56 10.30 -4.67
CA VAL A 30 -5.10 11.32 -5.57
C VAL A 30 -6.11 10.70 -6.53
N THR A 31 -7.03 11.52 -7.03
CA THR A 31 -8.01 11.19 -8.06
C THR A 31 -7.84 12.12 -9.26
N LEU A 32 -8.63 11.91 -10.32
CA LEU A 32 -8.63 12.80 -11.48
C LEU A 32 -9.10 14.22 -11.14
N ASP A 33 -9.88 14.36 -10.06
CA ASP A 33 -10.46 15.63 -9.62
C ASP A 33 -9.64 16.31 -8.52
N THR A 34 -8.57 15.67 -8.02
CA THR A 34 -7.72 16.25 -6.97
C THR A 34 -7.03 17.52 -7.46
N ASP A 35 -7.27 18.62 -6.76
CA ASP A 35 -6.68 19.91 -7.06
C ASP A 35 -5.51 20.28 -6.12
N LEU A 36 -4.92 21.45 -6.34
CA LEU A 36 -3.78 21.92 -5.55
C LEU A 36 -4.15 22.19 -4.08
N ASN A 37 -5.37 22.64 -3.79
CA ASN A 37 -5.80 22.92 -2.43
C ASN A 37 -6.03 21.62 -1.65
N ASP A 38 -6.60 20.59 -2.29
CA ASP A 38 -6.72 19.26 -1.70
C ASP A 38 -5.35 18.73 -1.25
N LEU A 39 -4.32 18.87 -2.10
CA LEU A 39 -2.96 18.45 -1.77
C LEU A 39 -2.34 19.30 -0.66
N ARG A 40 -2.55 20.62 -0.69
CA ARG A 40 -2.07 21.52 0.40
C ARG A 40 -2.65 21.12 1.74
N ASP A 41 -3.94 20.79 1.78
CA ASP A 41 -4.63 20.37 2.99
C ASP A 41 -4.13 18.99 3.44
N ALA A 42 -4.01 18.03 2.52
CA ALA A 42 -3.51 16.68 2.81
C ALA A 42 -2.10 16.67 3.43
N PHE A 43 -1.20 17.56 2.98
CA PHE A 43 0.16 17.64 3.53
C PHE A 43 0.33 18.66 4.67
N LEU A 44 -0.69 19.49 4.93
CA LEU A 44 -0.57 20.73 5.72
C LEU A 44 0.52 21.66 5.16
N ALA A 45 0.66 21.70 3.83
CA ALA A 45 1.76 22.34 3.11
C ALA A 45 1.28 23.58 2.35
N LYS A 46 1.08 24.70 3.04
CA LYS A 46 0.59 25.96 2.46
C LYS A 46 1.43 26.50 1.29
N PHE A 47 2.69 26.10 1.21
CA PHE A 47 3.64 26.54 0.18
C PHE A 47 3.78 25.56 -0.99
N LEU A 48 3.02 24.45 -1.02
CA LEU A 48 2.98 23.57 -2.18
C LEU A 48 2.53 24.37 -3.41
N THR A 49 3.31 24.29 -4.48
CA THR A 49 3.09 25.04 -5.73
C THR A 49 2.55 24.14 -6.84
N ILE A 50 2.08 24.76 -7.93
CA ILE A 50 1.71 24.01 -9.14
C ILE A 50 2.92 23.28 -9.71
N ASP A 51 4.11 23.89 -9.67
CA ASP A 51 5.34 23.30 -10.18
C ASP A 51 5.72 22.02 -9.43
N ASP A 52 5.57 22.02 -8.09
CA ASP A 52 5.78 20.82 -7.26
C ASP A 52 4.84 19.67 -7.65
N VAL A 53 3.63 19.97 -8.09
CA VAL A 53 2.64 18.97 -8.51
C VAL A 53 2.93 18.48 -9.92
N VAL A 54 3.21 19.39 -10.85
CA VAL A 54 3.49 19.06 -12.25
C VAL A 54 4.77 18.23 -12.37
N ASN A 55 5.83 18.62 -11.67
CA ASN A 55 7.14 17.95 -11.71
C ASN A 55 7.33 16.96 -10.55
N GLY A 56 6.27 16.70 -9.77
CA GLY A 56 6.34 15.88 -8.58
C GLY A 56 6.39 14.38 -8.87
N LYS A 57 6.49 13.61 -7.79
CA LYS A 57 6.59 12.16 -7.85
C LYS A 57 5.25 11.52 -7.54
N TYR A 58 4.82 10.61 -8.41
CA TYR A 58 3.62 9.80 -8.23
C TYR A 58 3.99 8.33 -8.12
N SER A 59 3.08 7.48 -7.64
CA SER A 59 3.26 6.02 -7.68
C SER A 59 1.91 5.32 -7.74
N ILE A 60 1.86 4.13 -8.33
CA ILE A 60 0.70 3.25 -8.22
C ILE A 60 0.64 2.64 -6.81
N LEU A 61 -0.52 2.71 -6.17
CA LEU A 61 -0.80 2.01 -4.91
C LEU A 61 -1.21 0.57 -5.23
N ARG A 62 -0.32 -0.39 -4.99
CA ARG A 62 -0.60 -1.81 -5.23
C ARG A 62 -1.38 -2.40 -4.07
N CYS A 63 -2.44 -3.15 -4.39
CA CYS A 63 -3.26 -3.89 -3.44
C CYS A 63 -3.07 -5.39 -3.68
N HIS A 64 -2.69 -6.12 -2.63
CA HIS A 64 -2.42 -7.56 -2.70
C HIS A 64 -3.41 -8.31 -1.85
N GLU A 65 -4.26 -9.12 -2.49
CA GLU A 65 -5.14 -10.04 -1.77
C GLU A 65 -4.38 -11.30 -1.36
N LEU A 66 -4.36 -11.59 -0.07
CA LEU A 66 -3.60 -12.70 0.48
C LEU A 66 -4.45 -13.50 1.45
N LYS A 67 -4.34 -14.83 1.37
CA LYS A 67 -4.91 -15.73 2.38
C LYS A 67 -4.13 -15.64 3.68
N VAL A 68 -4.83 -15.76 4.81
CA VAL A 68 -4.24 -15.95 6.13
C VAL A 68 -5.04 -16.97 6.93
N CYS A 69 -4.35 -17.85 7.67
CA CYS A 69 -5.02 -18.86 8.49
C CYS A 69 -5.71 -18.23 9.71
N PRO A 70 -6.80 -18.85 10.23
CA PRO A 70 -7.53 -18.33 11.38
C PRO A 70 -6.67 -18.08 12.62
N GLU A 71 -5.66 -18.93 12.85
CA GLU A 71 -4.72 -18.82 13.99
C GLU A 71 -3.95 -17.48 14.03
N TYR A 72 -3.69 -16.87 12.86
CA TYR A 72 -3.02 -15.56 12.79
C TYR A 72 -4.02 -14.40 12.65
N PHE A 73 -5.17 -14.63 12.00
CA PHE A 73 -6.12 -13.57 11.66
C PHE A 73 -6.55 -12.77 12.88
N GLU A 74 -6.91 -13.45 13.97
CA GLU A 74 -7.36 -12.78 15.20
C GLU A 74 -6.30 -11.82 15.77
N THR A 75 -5.02 -12.20 15.71
CA THR A 75 -3.93 -11.35 16.19
C THR A 75 -3.63 -10.17 15.26
N LEU A 76 -3.88 -10.33 13.96
CA LEU A 76 -3.78 -9.24 12.97
C LEU A 76 -4.93 -8.24 13.16
N GLU A 77 -6.16 -8.74 13.34
CA GLU A 77 -7.34 -7.91 13.58
C GLU A 77 -7.17 -7.07 14.86
N LYS A 78 -6.68 -7.69 15.94
CA LYS A 78 -6.35 -7.02 17.21
C LYS A 78 -5.09 -6.17 17.17
N ARG A 79 -4.39 -6.09 16.03
CA ARG A 79 -3.12 -5.35 15.85
C ARG A 79 -2.00 -5.79 16.81
N ILE A 80 -2.08 -7.01 17.32
CA ILE A 80 -1.03 -7.62 18.17
C ILE A 80 0.12 -8.09 17.27
N LYS A 81 -0.21 -8.75 16.17
CA LYS A 81 0.73 -9.10 15.10
C LYS A 81 0.79 -7.93 14.11
N THR A 82 1.94 -7.26 14.06
CA THR A 82 2.17 -6.08 13.21
C THR A 82 3.17 -6.35 12.08
N PHE A 83 3.34 -7.62 11.70
CA PHE A 83 4.21 -8.03 10.60
C PHE A 83 3.62 -9.21 9.81
N GLU A 84 3.98 -9.30 8.53
CA GLU A 84 3.73 -10.46 7.65
C GLU A 84 5.06 -11.02 7.14
N ILE A 85 5.16 -12.35 6.99
CA ILE A 85 6.32 -13.01 6.37
C ILE A 85 5.84 -13.72 5.12
N ARG A 86 6.41 -13.39 3.97
CA ARG A 86 5.97 -13.91 2.66
C ARG A 86 7.12 -14.13 1.72
N LYS A 87 6.95 -15.05 0.77
CA LYS A 87 7.75 -15.05 -0.45
C LYS A 87 7.45 -13.75 -1.20
N ASN A 88 8.47 -13.05 -1.67
CA ASN A 88 8.34 -11.82 -2.43
C ASN A 88 8.13 -12.10 -3.93
N ASP A 89 7.11 -12.90 -4.25
CA ASP A 89 6.71 -13.27 -5.62
C ASP A 89 5.77 -12.24 -6.27
N ARG A 90 5.39 -11.19 -5.53
CA ARG A 90 4.50 -10.10 -5.94
C ARG A 90 5.19 -8.75 -5.98
N ASP A 91 6.50 -8.73 -5.73
CA ASP A 91 7.30 -7.51 -5.69
C ASP A 91 6.68 -6.47 -4.74
N PHE A 92 6.53 -6.88 -3.47
CA PHE A 92 5.95 -6.08 -2.40
C PHE A 92 6.79 -4.83 -2.14
N HIS A 93 6.11 -3.72 -1.97
CA HIS A 93 6.71 -2.41 -1.76
C HIS A 93 6.21 -1.74 -0.47
N ILE A 94 7.08 -0.92 0.13
CA ILE A 94 6.64 0.03 1.16
C ILE A 94 5.57 0.94 0.53
N GLY A 95 4.43 1.05 1.20
CA GLY A 95 3.25 1.76 0.70
C GLY A 95 2.11 0.84 0.24
N ASP A 96 2.41 -0.40 -0.14
CA ASP A 96 1.40 -1.37 -0.62
C ASP A 96 0.35 -1.68 0.45
N VAL A 97 -0.85 -2.04 0.00
CA VAL A 97 -1.94 -2.50 0.85
C VAL A 97 -2.05 -4.02 0.75
N LEU A 98 -2.08 -4.69 1.89
CA LEU A 98 -2.39 -6.11 2.01
C LEU A 98 -3.85 -6.26 2.43
N ILE A 99 -4.64 -6.93 1.61
CA ILE A 99 -6.01 -7.34 1.93
C ILE A 99 -5.92 -8.79 2.42
N LEU A 100 -5.80 -8.97 3.73
CA LEU A 100 -5.63 -10.27 4.36
C LEU A 100 -7.00 -10.91 4.59
N LYS A 101 -7.30 -11.96 3.82
CA LYS A 101 -8.57 -12.69 3.84
C LYS A 101 -8.41 -13.96 4.67
N GLU A 102 -9.22 -14.11 5.71
CA GLU A 102 -9.21 -15.32 6.54
C GLU A 102 -9.66 -16.51 5.71
N PHE A 103 -8.79 -17.51 5.62
CA PHE A 103 -9.00 -18.74 4.86
C PHE A 103 -8.76 -19.93 5.76
N ASP A 104 -9.79 -20.74 5.95
CA ASP A 104 -9.72 -21.96 6.75
C ASP A 104 -9.25 -23.13 5.86
N PRO A 105 -8.05 -23.68 6.09
CA PRO A 105 -7.53 -24.80 5.31
C PRO A 105 -8.26 -26.12 5.59
N GLU A 106 -8.94 -26.28 6.74
CA GLU A 106 -9.68 -27.51 7.07
C GLU A 106 -10.95 -27.61 6.22
N THR A 107 -11.67 -26.49 6.09
CA THR A 107 -12.88 -26.43 5.26
C THR A 107 -12.60 -26.02 3.81
N ASN A 108 -11.36 -25.63 3.50
CA ASN A 108 -10.92 -25.10 2.20
C ASN A 108 -11.77 -23.91 1.71
N ASN A 109 -12.22 -23.06 2.65
CA ASN A 109 -13.13 -21.95 2.39
C ASN A 109 -12.64 -20.64 3.02
N TYR A 110 -13.05 -19.52 2.42
CA TYR A 110 -12.94 -18.21 3.08
C TYR A 110 -14.06 -18.08 4.11
N THR A 111 -13.76 -17.54 5.29
CA THR A 111 -14.77 -17.27 6.32
C THR A 111 -15.58 -16.00 6.03
N GLY A 112 -15.08 -15.16 5.11
CA GLY A 112 -15.60 -13.82 4.81
C GLY A 112 -14.94 -12.70 5.61
N ARG A 113 -14.17 -13.02 6.66
CA ARG A 113 -13.42 -12.02 7.43
C ARG A 113 -12.23 -11.50 6.64
N THR A 114 -12.01 -10.19 6.69
CA THR A 114 -10.93 -9.51 5.99
C THR A 114 -10.34 -8.41 6.87
N VAL A 115 -9.03 -8.22 6.79
CA VAL A 115 -8.34 -7.09 7.41
C VAL A 115 -7.39 -6.43 6.40
N GLU A 116 -7.49 -5.11 6.28
CA GLU A 116 -6.58 -4.31 5.44
C GLU A 116 -5.43 -3.76 6.25
N ARG A 117 -4.22 -3.83 5.70
CA ARG A 117 -3.02 -3.29 6.33
C ARG A 117 -2.07 -2.67 5.31
N LYS A 118 -1.43 -1.58 5.67
CA LYS A 118 -0.41 -0.90 4.85
C LYS A 118 0.98 -1.40 5.20
N VAL A 119 1.79 -1.74 4.21
CA VAL A 119 3.21 -2.06 4.39
C VAL A 119 4.01 -0.79 4.66
N THR A 120 4.69 -0.73 5.80
CA THR A 120 5.46 0.44 6.25
C THR A 120 6.96 0.21 6.25
N TYR A 121 7.39 -1.05 6.30
CA TYR A 121 8.79 -1.43 6.25
C TYR A 121 8.92 -2.84 5.65
N ILE A 122 10.01 -3.11 4.93
CA ILE A 122 10.30 -4.42 4.36
C ILE A 122 11.78 -4.73 4.60
N THR A 123 12.07 -5.97 4.99
CA THR A 123 13.44 -6.50 5.09
C THR A 123 13.49 -7.97 4.69
N ASN A 124 14.63 -8.40 4.15
CA ASN A 124 14.95 -9.81 3.90
C ASN A 124 16.01 -10.34 4.87
N PHE A 125 16.36 -9.58 5.90
CA PHE A 125 17.41 -9.95 6.86
C PHE A 125 17.09 -11.29 7.54
N ALA A 126 18.05 -12.22 7.46
CA ALA A 126 17.95 -13.58 8.02
C ALA A 126 16.71 -14.39 7.58
N GLN A 127 16.13 -14.07 6.42
CA GLN A 127 15.05 -14.86 5.82
C GLN A 127 15.58 -15.92 4.85
N GLN A 128 14.75 -16.92 4.55
CA GLN A 128 15.02 -17.84 3.45
C GLN A 128 15.07 -17.08 2.12
N GLU A 129 15.73 -17.66 1.12
CA GLU A 129 15.86 -17.05 -0.20
C GLU A 129 14.48 -16.69 -0.79
N GLY A 130 14.35 -15.44 -1.24
CA GLY A 130 13.11 -14.91 -1.79
C GLY A 130 12.02 -14.59 -0.78
N TYR A 131 12.25 -14.71 0.54
CA TYR A 131 11.30 -14.30 1.58
C TYR A 131 11.62 -12.92 2.16
N VAL A 132 10.57 -12.23 2.58
CA VAL A 132 10.63 -10.91 3.23
C VAL A 132 9.75 -10.89 4.48
N VAL A 133 10.14 -10.06 5.44
CA VAL A 133 9.32 -9.62 6.56
C VAL A 133 8.84 -8.21 6.26
N MET A 134 7.53 -7.98 6.38
CA MET A 134 6.87 -6.71 6.15
C MET A 134 6.27 -6.21 7.45
N SER A 135 6.62 -5.02 7.92
CA SER A 135 5.86 -4.34 8.99
C SER A 135 4.59 -3.75 8.41
N ILE A 136 3.48 -3.91 9.12
CA ILE A 136 2.14 -3.59 8.64
C ILE A 136 1.35 -2.80 9.69
N VAL A 137 0.59 -1.79 9.24
CA VAL A 137 -0.23 -0.89 10.11
C VAL A 137 -1.65 -0.71 9.58
#